data_AF-A0A836U2J0-F1
#
_entry.id   AF-A0A836U2J0-F1
#
_cell.length_a   1.000
_cell.length_b   1.000
_cell.length_c   1.000
_cell.angle_alpha   90.00
_cell.angle_beta   90.00
_cell.angle_gamma   90.00
#
_symmetry.space_group_name_H-M   'P 1'
#
loop_
_entity.id
_entity.type
_entity.pdbx_description
1 polymer ?
#
loop_
_entity_poly.entity_id
_entity_poly.type
_entity_poly.pdbx_seq_one_letter_code
_entity_poly.pdbx_strand_id
1 'polypeptide(L)'
;MFPTLGAVLIISAGAKAWFNRVILSNRVLVWFGLISYPLYLWHWSLLSFAHILEYQRPSFEIRIVAVLISIVLAWLTYQLIEKPIRFGKQDKVKTVALLVLMIVTGLLGYHCYKVDGLMFRSATERVILNEGEIGNDIFDKYQNEKFSLCTSLDLQKEATLGCFQSKNNEQVKMAVIGDSHAAHLFLGLAEELDDINVASYSVEGSLPILNNKRLSFLFPFFRY
;
A
#
# COMPACT_ATOMS: atom_id res chain seq x y z
N MET A 1 1.81 -23.83 6.54
CA MET A 1 2.22 -25.22 6.18
C MET A 1 1.07 -26.23 6.27
N PHE A 2 0.04 -26.01 7.08
CA PHE A 2 -1.17 -26.84 7.09
C PHE A 2 -1.87 -27.03 5.72
N PRO A 3 -2.05 -25.99 4.87
CA PRO A 3 -2.75 -26.16 3.60
C PRO A 3 -1.96 -27.00 2.57
N THR A 4 -0.62 -26.98 2.61
CA THR A 4 0.21 -27.76 1.69
C THR A 4 0.23 -29.25 2.06
N LEU A 5 0.25 -29.59 3.35
CA LEU A 5 0.12 -30.96 3.82
C LEU A 5 -1.26 -31.55 3.50
N GLY A 6 -2.33 -30.76 3.66
CA GLY A 6 -3.68 -31.15 3.25
C GLY A 6 -3.79 -31.45 1.75
N ALA A 7 -3.18 -30.62 0.90
CA ALA A 7 -3.15 -30.85 -0.54
C ALA A 7 -2.40 -32.15 -0.91
N VAL A 8 -1.25 -32.41 -0.26
CA VAL A 8 -0.48 -33.65 -0.49
C VAL A 8 -1.29 -34.88 -0.11
N LEU A 9 -1.95 -34.88 1.06
CA LEU A 9 -2.78 -36.00 1.53
C LEU A 9 -3.97 -36.28 0.59
N ILE A 10 -4.60 -35.23 0.04
CA ILE A 10 -5.71 -35.35 -0.91
C ILE A 10 -5.24 -35.91 -2.26
N ILE A 11 -4.07 -35.50 -2.74
CA ILE A 11 -3.48 -36.02 -3.98
C ILE A 11 -3.02 -37.47 -3.79
N SER A 12 -2.40 -37.80 -2.65
CA SER A 12 -1.94 -39.16 -2.35
C SER A 12 -3.09 -40.15 -2.13
N ALA A 13 -4.26 -39.69 -1.68
CA ALA A 13 -5.47 -40.52 -1.56
C ALA A 13 -5.99 -41.01 -2.92
N GLY A 14 -5.56 -40.39 -4.03
CA GLY A 14 -5.87 -40.81 -5.39
C GLY A 14 -7.25 -40.36 -5.89
N ALA A 15 -7.41 -40.31 -7.22
CA ALA A 15 -8.62 -39.81 -7.88
C ALA A 15 -9.88 -40.66 -7.64
N LYS A 16 -9.73 -41.89 -7.15
CA LYS A 16 -10.84 -42.82 -6.85
C LYS A 16 -11.31 -42.78 -5.40
N ALA A 17 -10.65 -42.03 -4.52
CA ALA A 17 -11.09 -41.87 -3.14
C ALA A 17 -12.53 -41.34 -3.07
N TRP A 18 -13.35 -41.88 -2.17
CA TRP A 18 -14.76 -41.51 -2.04
C TRP A 18 -14.97 -40.00 -1.89
N PHE A 19 -14.14 -39.34 -1.08
CA PHE A 19 -14.17 -37.89 -0.89
C PHE A 19 -13.85 -37.11 -2.18
N ASN A 20 -12.81 -37.52 -2.92
CA ASN A 20 -12.44 -36.89 -4.18
C ASN A 20 -13.52 -37.09 -5.26
N ARG A 21 -14.15 -38.27 -5.29
CA ARG A 21 -15.19 -38.61 -6.26
C ARG A 21 -16.54 -37.95 -5.97
N VAL A 22 -16.94 -37.89 -4.69
CA VAL A 22 -18.27 -37.42 -4.30
C VAL A 22 -18.31 -35.91 -4.07
N ILE A 23 -17.27 -35.35 -3.45
CA ILE A 23 -17.23 -33.94 -3.07
C ILE A 23 -16.43 -33.12 -4.08
N LEU A 24 -15.17 -33.50 -4.36
CA LEU A 24 -14.33 -32.71 -5.29
C LEU A 24 -14.73 -32.85 -6.77
N SER A 25 -15.39 -33.94 -7.17
CA SER A 25 -15.86 -34.10 -8.56
C SER A 25 -17.23 -33.46 -8.84
N ASN A 26 -17.86 -32.84 -7.83
CA ASN A 26 -19.10 -32.11 -8.04
C ASN A 26 -18.86 -30.98 -9.06
N ARG A 27 -19.66 -30.98 -10.14
CA ARG A 27 -19.55 -30.03 -11.25
C ARG A 27 -19.59 -28.57 -10.79
N VAL A 28 -20.32 -28.27 -9.71
CA VAL A 28 -20.41 -26.91 -9.15
C VAL A 28 -19.09 -26.48 -8.50
N LEU A 29 -18.49 -27.34 -7.67
CA LEU A 29 -17.22 -27.07 -7.01
C LEU A 29 -16.07 -26.95 -8.02
N VAL A 30 -16.04 -27.85 -9.02
CA VAL A 30 -15.07 -27.76 -10.11
C VAL A 30 -15.26 -26.46 -10.90
N TRP A 31 -16.51 -26.07 -11.18
CA TRP A 31 -16.80 -24.83 -11.90
C TRP A 31 -16.30 -23.58 -11.14
N PHE A 32 -16.53 -23.50 -9.83
CA PHE A 32 -15.95 -22.44 -8.99
C PHE A 32 -14.42 -22.49 -8.99
N GLY A 33 -13.82 -23.68 -8.96
CA GLY A 33 -12.37 -23.85 -9.10
C GLY A 33 -11.84 -23.32 -10.44
N LEU A 34 -12.56 -23.53 -11.55
CA LEU A 34 -12.16 -23.08 -12.88
C LEU A 34 -12.19 -21.55 -13.00
N ILE A 35 -13.17 -20.88 -12.39
CA ILE A 35 -13.26 -19.41 -12.42
C ILE A 35 -12.50 -18.73 -11.26
N SER A 36 -11.84 -19.49 -10.39
CA SER A 36 -11.24 -18.96 -9.15
C SER A 36 -10.17 -17.89 -9.42
N TYR A 37 -9.37 -18.06 -10.46
CA TYR A 37 -8.34 -17.11 -10.86
C TYR A 37 -8.92 -15.76 -11.32
N PRO A 38 -9.80 -15.69 -12.35
CA PRO A 38 -10.39 -14.42 -12.74
C PRO A 38 -11.33 -13.86 -11.67
N LEU A 39 -11.96 -14.69 -10.83
CA LEU A 39 -12.74 -14.23 -9.69
C LEU A 39 -11.87 -13.49 -8.68
N TYR A 40 -10.69 -14.02 -8.38
CA TYR A 40 -9.72 -13.34 -7.51
C TYR A 40 -9.34 -11.95 -8.04
N LEU A 41 -9.18 -11.81 -9.34
CA LEU A 41 -8.83 -10.54 -9.98
C LEU A 41 -9.99 -9.52 -9.87
N TRP A 42 -11.20 -9.91 -10.26
CA TRP A 42 -12.33 -8.98 -10.35
C TRP A 42 -12.93 -8.59 -9.00
N HIS A 43 -13.06 -9.52 -8.04
CA HIS A 43 -13.70 -9.21 -6.76
C HIS A 43 -12.90 -8.15 -5.98
N TRP A 44 -11.56 -8.24 -6.01
CA TRP A 44 -10.70 -7.30 -5.31
C TRP A 44 -10.74 -5.91 -5.96
N SER A 45 -10.72 -5.83 -7.30
CA SER A 45 -10.85 -4.56 -8.02
C SER A 45 -12.20 -3.89 -7.76
N LEU A 46 -13.31 -4.64 -7.82
CA LEU A 46 -14.64 -4.08 -7.58
C LEU A 46 -14.84 -3.62 -6.14
N LEU A 47 -14.42 -4.43 -5.16
CA LEU A 47 -14.55 -4.07 -3.74
C LEU A 47 -13.67 -2.88 -3.36
N SER A 48 -12.45 -2.82 -3.90
CA SER A 48 -11.58 -1.66 -3.72
C SER A 48 -12.20 -0.40 -4.32
N PHE A 49 -12.77 -0.50 -5.53
CA PHE A 49 -13.44 0.64 -6.18
C PHE A 49 -14.67 1.11 -5.40
N ALA A 50 -15.51 0.18 -4.91
CA ALA A 50 -16.65 0.50 -4.06
C ALA A 50 -16.22 1.20 -2.76
N HIS A 51 -15.10 0.76 -2.16
CA HIS A 51 -14.57 1.39 -0.96
C HIS A 51 -14.07 2.82 -1.20
N ILE A 52 -13.40 3.07 -2.32
CA ILE A 52 -12.89 4.40 -2.68
C ILE A 52 -14.05 5.37 -2.92
N LEU A 53 -15.12 4.92 -3.60
CA LEU A 53 -16.26 5.78 -3.92
C LEU A 53 -17.10 6.17 -2.71
N GLU A 54 -17.28 5.29 -1.72
CA GLU A 54 -18.16 5.57 -0.58
C GLU A 54 -17.47 6.25 0.61
N TYR A 55 -16.13 6.39 0.63
CA TYR A 55 -15.29 6.96 1.73
C TYR A 55 -15.59 6.41 3.15
N GLN A 56 -16.53 5.48 3.27
CA GLN A 56 -17.02 4.80 4.47
C GLN A 56 -17.14 3.30 4.19
N ARG A 57 -17.52 2.52 5.22
CA ARG A 57 -17.77 1.08 5.06
C ARG A 57 -18.87 0.88 4.02
N PRO A 58 -18.59 0.24 2.88
CA PRO A 58 -19.60 0.15 1.84
C PRO A 58 -20.80 -0.64 2.35
N SER A 59 -22.00 -0.20 2.00
CA SER A 59 -23.25 -0.81 2.46
C SER A 59 -23.29 -2.29 2.06
N PHE A 60 -23.94 -3.13 2.88
CA PHE A 60 -23.98 -4.58 2.67
C PHE A 60 -24.51 -4.95 1.28
N GLU A 61 -25.47 -4.19 0.78
CA GLU A 61 -26.08 -4.36 -0.54
C GLU A 61 -25.05 -4.15 -1.67
N ILE A 62 -24.25 -3.09 -1.60
CA ILE A 62 -23.23 -2.78 -2.62
C ILE A 62 -22.16 -3.87 -2.67
N ARG A 63 -21.77 -4.44 -1.53
CA ARG A 63 -20.82 -5.55 -1.49
C ARG A 63 -21.37 -6.81 -2.16
N ILE A 64 -22.63 -7.15 -1.92
CA ILE A 64 -23.28 -8.30 -2.57
C ILE A 64 -23.33 -8.09 -4.08
N VAL A 65 -23.79 -6.92 -4.52
CA VAL A 65 -23.87 -6.58 -5.95
C VAL A 65 -22.48 -6.64 -6.59
N ALA A 66 -21.45 -6.09 -5.92
CA ALA A 66 -20.08 -6.15 -6.40
C ALA A 66 -19.54 -7.58 -6.54
N VAL A 67 -19.83 -8.45 -5.57
CA VAL A 67 -19.47 -9.87 -5.65
C VAL A 67 -20.20 -10.56 -6.80
N LEU A 68 -21.51 -10.34 -6.96
CA LEU A 68 -22.27 -10.92 -8.07
C LEU A 68 -21.73 -10.47 -9.43
N ILE A 69 -21.43 -9.18 -9.60
CA ILE A 69 -20.83 -8.65 -10.82
C ILE A 69 -19.46 -9.28 -11.05
N SER A 70 -18.64 -9.44 -10.00
CA SER A 70 -17.33 -10.08 -10.12
C SER A 70 -17.42 -11.53 -10.58
N ILE A 71 -18.45 -12.28 -10.16
CA ILE A 71 -18.67 -13.67 -10.59
C ILE A 71 -19.01 -13.71 -12.08
N VAL A 72 -19.89 -12.81 -12.54
CA VAL A 72 -20.26 -12.73 -13.96
C VAL A 72 -19.06 -12.34 -14.82
N LEU A 73 -18.31 -11.32 -14.40
CA LEU A 73 -17.08 -10.90 -15.10
C LEU A 73 -16.02 -11.99 -15.10
N ALA A 74 -15.85 -12.71 -13.99
CA ALA A 74 -14.93 -13.83 -13.90
C ALA A 74 -15.30 -14.97 -14.84
N TRP A 75 -16.58 -15.32 -14.91
CA TRP A 75 -17.06 -16.35 -15.83
C TRP A 75 -16.88 -15.96 -17.30
N LEU A 76 -17.19 -14.70 -17.66
CA LEU A 76 -16.96 -14.19 -19.01
C LEU A 76 -15.47 -14.18 -19.37
N THR A 77 -14.62 -13.72 -18.46
CA THR A 77 -13.16 -13.72 -18.63
C THR A 77 -12.64 -15.14 -18.84
N TYR A 78 -13.11 -16.10 -18.03
CA TYR A 78 -12.74 -17.49 -18.15
C TYR A 78 -13.14 -18.09 -19.51
N GLN A 79 -14.39 -17.86 -19.96
CA GLN A 79 -14.88 -18.45 -21.21
C GLN A 79 -14.31 -17.79 -22.46
N LEU A 80 -14.14 -16.46 -22.45
CA LEU A 80 -13.77 -15.68 -23.63
C LEU A 80 -12.26 -15.47 -23.78
N ILE A 81 -11.51 -15.49 -22.68
CA ILE A 81 -10.07 -15.19 -22.68
C ILE A 81 -9.28 -16.43 -22.26
N GLU A 82 -9.52 -16.95 -21.06
CA GLU A 82 -8.69 -18.02 -20.50
C GLU A 82 -8.83 -19.33 -21.28
N LYS A 83 -10.06 -19.78 -21.54
CA LYS A 83 -10.35 -21.03 -22.25
C LYS A 83 -9.77 -21.08 -23.68
N PRO A 84 -9.92 -20.06 -24.56
CA PRO A 84 -9.33 -20.08 -25.89
C PRO A 84 -7.81 -19.90 -25.92
N ILE A 85 -7.22 -19.30 -24.88
CA ILE A 85 -5.75 -19.21 -24.74
C ILE A 85 -5.19 -20.54 -24.24
N ARG A 86 -5.83 -21.17 -23.26
CA ARG A 86 -5.35 -22.40 -22.60
C ARG A 86 -5.57 -23.67 -23.41
N PHE A 87 -6.75 -23.81 -24.04
CA PHE A 87 -7.14 -25.03 -24.76
C PHE A 87 -7.24 -24.84 -26.28
N GLY A 88 -7.01 -23.63 -26.79
CA GLY A 88 -6.97 -23.36 -28.23
C GLY A 88 -5.64 -23.77 -28.86
N LYS A 89 -5.59 -23.75 -30.21
CA LYS A 89 -4.34 -23.94 -30.95
C LYS A 89 -3.33 -22.85 -30.56
N GLN A 90 -2.10 -23.27 -30.31
CA GLN A 90 -0.97 -22.39 -29.99
C GLN A 90 -0.44 -21.80 -31.30
N ASP A 91 -1.03 -20.68 -31.73
CA ASP A 91 -0.60 -19.97 -32.92
C ASP A 91 0.33 -18.82 -32.54
N LYS A 92 1.44 -18.68 -33.28
CA LYS A 92 2.41 -17.58 -33.13
C LYS A 92 1.75 -16.20 -33.20
N VAL A 93 0.62 -16.11 -33.90
CA VAL A 93 -0.21 -14.89 -34.01
C VAL A 93 -0.68 -14.41 -32.63
N LYS A 94 -1.08 -15.32 -31.72
CA LYS A 94 -1.53 -14.94 -30.37
C LYS A 94 -0.39 -14.38 -29.54
N THR A 95 0.79 -15.00 -29.62
CA THR A 95 1.99 -14.52 -28.92
C THR A 95 2.43 -13.15 -29.41
N VAL A 96 2.46 -12.95 -30.74
CA VAL A 96 2.78 -11.64 -31.33
C VAL A 96 1.75 -10.60 -30.92
N ALA A 97 0.46 -10.92 -30.95
CA ALA A 97 -0.60 -10.01 -30.52
C ALA A 97 -0.46 -9.59 -29.04
N LEU A 98 -0.15 -10.53 -28.14
CA LEU A 98 0.09 -10.24 -26.72
C LEU A 98 1.33 -9.38 -26.50
N LEU A 99 2.42 -9.63 -27.24
CA LEU A 99 3.63 -8.80 -27.18
C LEU A 99 3.37 -7.38 -27.68
N VAL A 100 2.65 -7.24 -28.79
CA VAL A 100 2.24 -5.92 -29.30
C VAL A 100 1.37 -5.20 -28.29
N LEU A 101 0.40 -5.88 -27.68
CA LEU A 101 -0.45 -5.30 -26.65
C LEU A 101 0.38 -4.81 -25.44
N MET A 102 1.35 -5.60 -24.99
CA MET A 102 2.25 -5.23 -23.90
C MET A 102 3.11 -4.00 -24.24
N ILE A 103 3.61 -3.91 -25.47
CA ILE A 103 4.37 -2.75 -25.94
C ILE A 103 3.47 -1.52 -26.00
N VAL A 104 2.26 -1.65 -26.53
CA VAL A 104 1.29 -0.55 -26.64
C VAL A 104 0.90 -0.03 -25.26
N THR A 105 0.58 -0.90 -24.29
CA THR A 105 0.27 -0.46 -22.93
C THR A 105 1.47 0.20 -22.24
N GLY A 106 2.68 -0.31 -22.46
CA GLY A 106 3.92 0.30 -21.97
C GLY A 106 4.17 1.68 -22.57
N LEU A 107 3.98 1.85 -23.88
CA LEU A 107 4.15 3.13 -24.57
C LEU A 107 3.09 4.16 -24.15
N LEU A 108 1.83 3.73 -24.00
CA LEU A 108 0.76 4.58 -23.47
C LEU A 108 1.07 5.02 -22.03
N GLY A 109 1.54 4.09 -21.18
CA GLY A 109 1.97 4.41 -19.82
C GLY A 109 3.14 5.41 -19.79
N TYR A 110 4.14 5.22 -20.65
CA TYR A 110 5.28 6.13 -20.78
C TYR A 110 4.87 7.51 -21.28
N HIS A 111 3.94 7.57 -22.24
CA HIS A 111 3.40 8.82 -22.74
C HIS A 111 2.63 9.56 -21.64
N CYS A 112 1.78 8.85 -20.87
CA CYS A 112 1.10 9.44 -19.73
C CYS A 112 2.08 9.96 -18.66
N TYR A 113 3.18 9.26 -18.40
CA TYR A 113 4.23 9.73 -17.47
C TYR A 113 4.89 11.03 -17.96
N LYS A 114 5.18 11.14 -19.26
CA LYS A 114 5.81 12.34 -19.83
C LYS A 114 4.91 13.57 -19.91
N VAL A 115 3.59 13.38 -19.93
CA VAL A 115 2.60 14.47 -20.07
C VAL A 115 2.02 14.85 -18.70
N ASP A 116 2.68 14.47 -17.60
CA ASP A 116 2.23 14.70 -16.23
C ASP A 116 0.79 14.20 -15.97
N GLY A 117 0.41 13.10 -16.65
CA GLY A 117 -0.88 12.44 -16.51
C GLY A 117 -1.89 12.79 -17.61
N LEU A 118 -3.17 12.59 -17.28
CA LEU A 118 -4.30 12.80 -18.19
C LEU A 118 -5.09 14.01 -17.69
N MET A 119 -5.00 15.14 -18.40
CA MET A 119 -5.62 16.42 -18.01
C MET A 119 -7.14 16.36 -17.76
N PHE A 120 -7.84 15.34 -18.27
CA PHE A 120 -9.27 15.14 -18.05
C PHE A 120 -9.61 14.45 -16.71
N ARG A 121 -8.62 13.94 -15.96
CA ARG A 121 -8.82 13.34 -14.64
C ARG A 121 -8.57 14.40 -13.54
N SER A 122 -9.62 15.10 -13.14
CA SER A 122 -9.64 15.94 -11.93
C SER A 122 -9.41 15.16 -10.63
N ALA A 123 -9.40 13.81 -10.66
CA ALA A 123 -8.97 12.97 -9.55
C ALA A 123 -7.44 12.90 -9.37
N THR A 124 -6.67 13.42 -10.33
CA THR A 124 -5.19 13.51 -10.29
C THR A 124 -4.70 14.95 -10.19
N GLU A 125 -5.59 15.92 -10.40
CA GLU A 125 -5.46 17.21 -9.73
C GLU A 125 -5.32 16.86 -8.26
N ARG A 126 -4.14 17.10 -7.66
CA ARG A 126 -4.04 17.05 -6.20
C ARG A 126 -5.14 17.99 -5.77
N VAL A 127 -6.25 17.46 -5.29
CA VAL A 127 -7.15 18.25 -4.49
C VAL A 127 -6.27 18.59 -3.32
N ILE A 128 -5.64 19.75 -3.42
CA ILE A 128 -4.97 20.43 -2.34
C ILE A 128 -6.11 20.61 -1.35
N LEU A 129 -6.35 19.58 -0.51
CA LEU A 129 -7.45 19.59 0.45
C LEU A 129 -7.23 20.75 1.45
N ASN A 130 -5.99 21.23 1.54
CA ASN A 130 -5.58 22.44 2.25
C ASN A 130 -4.61 23.24 1.38
N GLU A 131 -4.97 24.45 0.94
CA GLU A 131 -4.08 25.39 0.25
C GLU A 131 -2.77 25.55 1.05
N GLY A 132 -1.66 24.92 0.62
CA GLY A 132 -0.38 24.95 1.34
C GLY A 132 0.44 23.64 1.39
N GLU A 133 -0.05 22.53 0.83
CA GLU A 133 0.72 21.26 0.81
C GLU A 133 1.91 21.32 -0.16
N ILE A 134 3.13 21.36 0.38
CA ILE A 134 4.40 21.50 -0.37
C ILE A 134 5.01 20.17 -0.85
N GLY A 135 4.39 19.02 -0.53
CA GLY A 135 4.96 17.69 -0.79
C GLY A 135 6.12 17.33 0.14
N ASN A 136 6.35 16.02 0.32
CA ASN A 136 7.38 15.52 1.24
C ASN A 136 8.80 15.78 0.74
N ASP A 137 9.01 15.85 -0.58
CA ASP A 137 10.30 16.09 -1.22
C ASP A 137 10.87 17.48 -0.92
N ILE A 138 10.03 18.51 -0.99
CA ILE A 138 10.44 19.88 -0.65
C ILE A 138 10.69 20.00 0.86
N PHE A 139 9.82 19.38 1.66
CA PHE A 139 9.94 19.34 3.12
C PHE A 139 11.27 18.69 3.57
N ASP A 140 11.55 17.49 3.07
CA ASP A 140 12.76 16.73 3.42
C ASP A 140 14.02 17.48 2.97
N LYS A 141 13.99 18.09 1.78
CA LYS A 141 15.12 18.86 1.28
C LYS A 141 15.41 20.06 2.17
N TYR A 142 14.39 20.85 2.49
CA TYR A 142 14.55 22.03 3.34
C TYR A 142 15.03 21.65 4.75
N GLN A 143 14.47 20.58 5.33
CA GLN A 143 14.88 20.08 6.64
C GLN A 143 16.35 19.65 6.65
N ASN A 144 16.80 18.90 5.64
CA ASN A 144 18.19 18.43 5.55
C ASN A 144 19.20 19.54 5.23
N GLU A 145 18.79 20.60 4.52
CA GLU A 145 19.66 21.74 4.22
C GLU A 145 19.82 22.68 5.42
N LYS A 146 18.74 22.90 6.20
CA LYS A 146 18.73 23.90 7.28
C LYS A 146 19.05 23.33 8.65
N PHE A 147 18.72 22.06 8.90
CA PHE A 147 18.86 21.43 10.21
C PHE A 147 19.79 20.24 10.17
N SER A 148 20.30 19.87 11.34
CA SER A 148 21.29 18.80 11.49
C SER A 148 20.71 17.59 12.20
N LEU A 149 21.30 16.42 11.98
CA LEU A 149 20.94 15.21 12.73
C LEU A 149 21.24 15.37 14.22
N CYS A 150 20.47 14.69 15.07
CA CYS A 150 20.65 14.76 16.51
C CYS A 150 22.06 14.31 16.94
N THR A 151 22.72 15.01 17.85
CA THR A 151 24.13 14.72 18.23
C THR A 151 24.31 13.33 18.86
N SER A 152 23.30 12.80 19.55
CA SER A 152 23.35 11.49 20.19
C SER A 152 23.08 10.35 19.20
N LEU A 153 24.08 9.48 18.99
CA LEU A 153 23.96 8.31 18.12
C LEU A 153 22.88 7.31 18.58
N ASP A 154 22.62 7.20 19.89
CA ASP A 154 21.61 6.27 20.40
C ASP A 154 20.19 6.72 20.00
N LEU A 155 19.94 8.03 20.00
CA LEU A 155 18.66 8.59 19.58
C LEU A 155 18.47 8.53 18.06
N GLN A 156 19.54 8.62 17.28
CA GLN A 156 19.48 8.43 15.82
C GLN A 156 19.08 6.99 15.44
N LYS A 157 19.56 5.99 16.19
CA LYS A 157 19.29 4.57 15.88
C LYS A 157 17.88 4.14 16.21
N GLU A 158 17.27 4.74 17.23
CA GLU A 158 15.92 4.37 17.69
C GLU A 158 14.82 5.20 17.01
N ALA A 159 15.15 6.34 16.42
CA ALA A 159 14.22 7.13 15.61
C ALA A 159 14.01 6.51 14.22
N THR A 160 12.81 5.99 13.97
CA THR A 160 12.45 5.32 12.70
C THR A 160 12.24 6.30 11.54
N LEU A 161 11.83 7.55 11.85
CA LEU A 161 11.62 8.63 10.88
C LEU A 161 12.73 9.69 10.93
N GLY A 162 13.83 9.39 11.61
CA GLY A 162 14.96 10.30 11.77
C GLY A 162 14.86 11.22 12.99
N CYS A 163 15.99 11.84 13.32
CA CYS A 163 16.14 12.73 14.46
C CYS A 163 16.90 13.98 14.02
N PHE A 164 16.28 15.15 14.15
CA PHE A 164 16.85 16.44 13.75
C PHE A 164 16.90 17.42 14.92
N GLN A 165 17.87 18.35 14.90
CA GLN A 165 18.00 19.42 15.89
C GLN A 165 18.38 20.75 15.23
N SER A 166 17.92 21.85 15.83
CA SER A 166 18.13 23.21 15.30
C SER A 166 19.56 23.69 15.46
N LYS A 167 20.24 23.29 16.55
CA LYS A 167 21.64 23.67 16.84
C LYS A 167 22.49 22.47 17.12
N ASN A 168 23.71 22.43 16.57
CA ASN A 168 24.67 21.34 16.82
C ASN A 168 25.40 21.51 18.16
N ASN A 169 25.65 20.39 18.85
CA ASN A 169 26.43 20.35 20.10
C ASN A 169 25.88 21.21 21.27
N GLU A 170 24.66 21.72 21.19
CA GLU A 170 23.98 22.39 22.30
C GLU A 170 23.00 21.44 23.00
N GLN A 171 22.75 21.65 24.29
CA GLN A 171 21.75 20.86 25.02
C GLN A 171 20.35 21.16 24.47
N VAL A 172 19.62 20.12 24.08
CA VAL A 172 18.23 20.23 23.63
C VAL A 172 17.35 20.72 24.79
N LYS A 173 16.77 21.92 24.65
CA LYS A 173 15.88 22.52 25.65
C LYS A 173 14.41 22.21 25.37
N MET A 174 14.07 21.96 24.12
CA MET A 174 12.72 21.60 23.70
C MET A 174 12.77 20.41 22.75
N ALA A 175 11.93 19.41 23.00
CA ALA A 175 11.82 18.23 22.14
C ALA A 175 10.40 18.07 21.62
N VAL A 176 10.27 17.95 20.31
CA VAL A 176 9.04 17.59 19.61
C VAL A 176 9.08 16.08 19.41
N ILE A 177 8.14 15.36 20.03
CA ILE A 177 8.11 13.89 20.02
C ILE A 177 6.79 13.43 19.41
N GLY A 178 6.85 12.49 18.47
CA GLY A 178 5.65 11.88 17.90
C GLY A 178 5.93 11.09 16.62
N ASP A 179 4.97 11.07 15.71
CA ASP A 179 5.10 10.46 14.39
C ASP A 179 5.48 11.51 13.34
N SER A 180 5.14 11.25 12.07
CA SER A 180 5.34 12.22 10.98
C SER A 180 4.58 13.54 11.20
N HIS A 181 3.40 13.55 11.86
CA HIS A 181 2.65 14.78 12.10
C HIS A 181 3.37 15.70 13.08
N ALA A 182 4.01 15.14 14.12
CA ALA A 182 4.81 15.92 15.05
C ALA A 182 6.07 16.49 14.36
N ALA A 183 6.69 15.74 13.43
CA ALA A 183 7.83 16.24 12.65
C ALA A 183 7.47 17.50 11.84
N HIS A 184 6.24 17.63 11.32
CA HIS A 184 5.85 18.82 10.57
C HIS A 184 5.88 20.11 11.41
N LEU A 185 5.69 20.03 12.74
CA LEU A 185 5.76 21.19 13.62
C LEU A 185 7.20 21.65 13.91
N PHE A 186 8.19 20.77 13.70
CA PHE A 186 9.59 21.05 14.03
C PHE A 186 10.14 22.25 13.26
N LEU A 187 9.88 22.39 11.96
CA LEU A 187 10.48 23.44 11.14
C LEU A 187 10.10 24.84 11.62
N GLY A 188 8.80 25.09 11.83
CA GLY A 188 8.33 26.38 12.30
C GLY A 188 8.82 26.68 13.71
N LEU A 189 8.80 25.68 14.60
CA LEU A 189 9.28 25.84 15.98
C LEU A 189 10.79 26.09 16.04
N ALA A 190 11.58 25.39 15.23
CA ALA A 190 13.03 25.55 15.17
C ALA A 190 13.47 26.88 14.57
N GLU A 191 12.64 27.50 13.73
CA GLU A 191 12.90 28.84 13.18
C GLU A 191 12.48 29.97 14.12
N GLU A 192 11.32 29.85 14.76
CA GLU A 192 10.83 30.87 15.69
C GLU A 192 11.65 30.87 17.00
N LEU A 193 12.03 29.69 17.47
CA LEU A 193 12.79 29.50 18.72
C LEU A 193 14.29 29.36 18.41
N ASP A 194 14.86 30.38 17.78
CA ASP A 194 16.27 30.43 17.40
C ASP A 194 17.23 30.60 18.61
N ASP A 195 16.70 30.96 19.77
CA ASP A 195 17.42 31.18 21.01
C ASP A 195 17.73 29.86 21.75
N ILE A 196 16.95 28.81 21.49
CA ILE A 196 17.09 27.50 22.12
C ILE A 196 17.36 26.39 21.10
N ASN A 197 17.98 25.29 21.56
CA ASN A 197 18.10 24.10 20.73
C ASN A 197 16.81 23.28 20.81
N VAL A 198 16.09 23.21 19.70
CA VAL A 198 14.88 22.40 19.51
C VAL A 198 15.26 21.13 18.77
N ALA A 199 14.76 19.97 19.20
CA ALA A 199 14.97 18.72 18.49
C ALA A 199 13.65 18.00 18.18
N SER A 200 13.60 17.28 17.06
CA SER A 200 12.50 16.41 16.66
C SER A 200 12.91 14.95 16.78
N TYR A 201 12.10 14.18 17.50
CA TYR A 201 12.24 12.73 17.65
C TYR A 201 11.00 12.05 17.10
N SER A 202 11.15 11.48 15.90
CA SER A 202 10.03 10.90 15.16
C SER A 202 10.09 9.38 15.16
N VAL A 203 9.08 8.76 15.75
CA VAL A 203 8.91 7.31 15.84
C VAL A 203 7.58 6.92 15.21
N GLU A 204 7.64 6.10 14.16
CA GLU A 204 6.48 5.71 13.36
C GLU A 204 5.41 4.98 14.21
N GLY A 205 4.17 5.41 14.05
CA GLY A 205 3.01 4.80 14.72
C GLY A 205 3.08 4.86 16.25
N SER A 206 3.76 5.86 16.81
CA SER A 206 3.88 6.05 18.25
C SER A 206 2.96 7.15 18.76
N LEU A 207 2.17 6.85 19.79
CA LEU A 207 1.45 7.87 20.57
C LEU A 207 2.46 8.61 21.45
N PRO A 208 2.54 9.95 21.40
CA PRO A 208 3.50 10.76 22.17
C PRO A 208 3.05 10.90 23.63
N ILE A 209 2.99 9.77 24.34
CA ILE A 209 2.60 9.69 25.75
C ILE A 209 3.71 9.06 26.58
N LEU A 210 3.84 9.49 27.84
CA LEU A 210 4.88 9.04 28.77
C LEU A 210 4.88 7.53 29.01
N ASN A 211 3.73 6.87 28.88
CA ASN A 211 3.57 5.43 29.11
C ASN A 211 3.85 4.57 27.87
N ASN A 212 4.33 5.17 26.77
CA ASN A 212 4.64 4.42 25.57
C ASN A 212 6.04 3.80 25.66
N LYS A 213 6.11 2.46 25.69
CA LYS A 213 7.37 1.71 25.71
C LYS A 213 8.29 1.99 24.52
N ARG A 214 7.74 2.45 23.39
CA ARG A 214 8.53 2.86 22.23
C ARG A 214 9.19 4.22 22.41
N LEU A 215 8.77 5.04 23.37
CA LEU A 215 9.31 6.38 23.63
C LEU A 215 10.02 6.45 24.99
N SER A 216 10.02 5.36 25.78
CA SER A 216 10.62 5.32 27.10
C SER A 216 12.13 5.57 27.11
N PHE A 217 12.80 5.36 25.97
CA PHE A 217 14.23 5.64 25.80
C PHE A 217 14.55 7.14 25.75
N LEU A 218 13.59 7.99 25.36
CA LEU A 218 13.78 9.43 25.18
C LEU A 218 13.72 10.20 26.50
N PHE A 219 12.77 9.87 27.36
CA PHE A 219 12.49 10.63 28.58
C PHE A 219 13.65 10.73 29.59
N PRO A 220 14.57 9.75 29.72
CA PRO A 220 15.77 9.90 30.53
C PRO A 220 16.70 11.05 30.09
N PHE A 221 16.72 11.41 28.80
CA PHE A 221 17.55 12.49 28.27
C PHE A 221 17.03 13.90 28.61
N PHE A 222 15.75 14.02 28.98
CA PHE A 222 15.08 15.30 29.28
C PHE A 222 14.85 15.53 30.78
N ARG A 223 15.32 14.65 31.65
CA ARG A 223 15.09 14.70 33.10
C ARG A 223 16.12 15.52 33.89
N TYR A 224 16.93 16.35 33.24
CA TYR A 224 17.97 17.18 33.87
C TYR A 224 17.88 18.64 33.46
#